data_AF-A0A6G3XQK9-F1
#
_entry.id   AF-A0A6G3XQK9-F1
#
_cell.length_a   1.000
_cell.length_b   1.000
_cell.length_c   1.000
_cell.angle_alpha   90.00
_cell.angle_beta   90.00
_cell.angle_gamma   90.00
#
_symmetry.space_group_name_H-M   'P 1'
#
loop_
_entity.id
_entity.type
_entity.pdbx_description
1 polymer ?
#
loop_
_entity_poly.entity_id
_entity_poly.type
_entity_poly.pdbx_seq_one_letter_code
_entity_poly.pdbx_strand_id
1 'polypeptide(L)' 'MILATGATGNIGSELVRQLTVDGVDGHGAAVRALTRDAARAGAVAPDGVELAEGDLGRVETL' A
#
# COMPACT_ATOMS: atom_id res chain seq x y z
N MET A 1 1.53 -7.59 -9.53
CA MET A 1 1.26 -6.34 -8.79
C MET A 1 0.20 -6.63 -7.74
N ILE A 2 0.43 -6.24 -6.49
CA ILE A 2 -0.49 -6.44 -5.36
C ILE A 2 -1.08 -5.08 -4.96
N LEU A 3 -2.41 -4.97 -4.91
CA LEU A 3 -3.09 -3.81 -4.34
C LEU A 3 -3.38 -4.07 -2.85
N ALA A 4 -2.86 -3.23 -1.97
CA ALA A 4 -3.09 -3.29 -0.53
C ALA A 4 -4.03 -2.17 -0.09
N THR A 5 -5.15 -2.54 0.53
CA THR A 5 -6.03 -1.59 1.24
C THR A 5 -5.62 -1.55 2.71
N GLY A 6 -5.85 -0.42 3.39
CA GLY A 6 -5.46 -0.28 4.80
C GLY A 6 -3.94 -0.31 5.03
N ALA A 7 -3.15 -0.02 3.98
CA ALA A 7 -1.68 -0.03 3.98
C ALA A 7 -1.05 0.92 5.02
N THR A 8 -1.78 1.93 5.48
CA THR A 8 -1.32 2.87 6.52
C THR A 8 -1.76 2.45 7.94
N GLY A 9 -2.37 1.28 8.11
CA GLY A 9 -2.79 0.76 9.40
C GLY A 9 -1.69 -0.03 10.12
N ASN A 10 -1.92 -0.38 11.39
CA ASN A 10 -0.94 -1.10 12.22
C ASN A 10 -0.49 -2.43 11.59
N ILE A 11 -1.43 -3.17 10.99
CA ILE A 11 -1.14 -4.46 10.35
C ILE A 11 -0.69 -4.24 8.89
N GLY A 12 -1.39 -3.37 8.17
CA GLY A 12 -1.14 -3.14 6.75
C GLY A 12 0.25 -2.57 6.46
N SER A 13 0.77 -1.71 7.32
CA SER A 13 2.11 -1.11 7.13
C SER A 13 3.23 -2.14 7.17
N GLU A 14 3.19 -3.04 8.16
CA GLU A 14 4.16 -4.13 8.28
C GLU A 14 3.97 -5.18 7.19
N LEU A 15 2.73 -5.50 6.82
CA LEU A 15 2.44 -6.39 5.70
C LEU A 15 3.01 -5.84 4.39
N VAL A 16 2.78 -4.55 4.10
CA VAL A 16 3.33 -3.89 2.90
C VAL A 16 4.85 -3.97 2.93
N ARG A 17 5.50 -3.63 4.05
CA ARG A 17 6.95 -3.73 4.18
C ARG A 17 7.49 -5.13 3.85
N GLN A 18 6.88 -6.17 4.39
CA GLN A 18 7.27 -7.57 4.11
C GLN A 18 7.03 -7.93 2.65
N LEU A 19 5.91 -7.52 2.07
CA LEU A 19 5.62 -7.77 0.66
C LEU A 19 6.63 -7.09 -0.28
N THR A 20 7.06 -5.85 0.00
CA THR A 20 8.04 -5.16 -0.85
C THR A 20 9.45 -5.75 -0.75
N VAL A 21 9.80 -6.40 0.36
CA VAL A 21 11.14 -6.96 0.59
C VAL A 21 11.22 -8.45 0.23
N ASP A 22 10.28 -9.24 0.75
CA ASP A 22 10.33 -10.70 0.71
C ASP A 22 9.35 -11.30 -0.32
N GLY A 23 8.26 -10.58 -0.63
CA GLY A 23 7.17 -11.02 -1.51
C GLY A 23 6.66 -12.42 -1.21
N VAL A 24 6.24 -13.16 -2.25
CA VAL A 24 5.59 -14.48 -2.11
C VAL A 24 6.56 -15.64 -2.44
N ASP A 25 7.60 -15.36 -3.22
CA ASP A 25 8.58 -16.32 -3.72
C ASP A 25 10.01 -16.04 -3.23
N GLY A 26 10.15 -15.22 -2.17
CA GLY A 26 11.44 -14.80 -1.62
C GLY A 26 12.04 -13.56 -2.30
N HIS A 27 11.30 -12.91 -3.21
CA HIS A 27 11.69 -11.66 -3.84
C HIS A 27 10.61 -10.59 -3.63
N GLY A 28 11.04 -9.34 -3.46
CA GLY A 28 10.15 -8.20 -3.31
C GLY A 28 9.07 -8.11 -4.39
N ALA A 29 7.83 -7.91 -3.96
CA ALA A 29 6.68 -7.74 -4.85
C ALA A 29 6.42 -6.26 -5.16
N ALA A 30 5.93 -5.97 -6.37
CA ALA A 30 5.40 -4.65 -6.69
C ALA A 30 4.07 -4.42 -5.94
N VAL A 31 4.08 -3.49 -4.98
CA VAL A 31 2.94 -3.14 -4.14
C VAL A 31 2.40 -1.76 -4.50
N ARG A 32 1.07 -1.67 -4.64
CA ARG A 32 0.31 -0.43 -4.74
C ARG A 32 -0.58 -0.31 -3.51
N ALA A 33 -0.52 0.81 -2.80
CA ALA A 33 -1.30 1.06 -1.58
C ALA A 33 -2.46 2.01 -1.88
N LEU A 34 -3.69 1.55 -1.65
CA LEU A 34 -4.88 2.39 -1.68
C LEU A 34 -5.01 3.15 -0.35
N THR A 35 -5.00 4.47 -0.43
CA THR A 35 -5.08 5.38 0.72
C THR A 35 -6.11 6.47 0.46
N ARG A 36 -6.76 6.96 1.51
CA ARG A 36 -7.69 8.10 1.42
C ARG A 36 -7.00 9.44 1.19
N ASP A 37 -5.70 9.52 1.46
CA ASP A 37 -4.88 10.72 1.30
C ASP A 37 -3.47 10.27 0.89
N ALA A 38 -3.12 10.45 -0.38
CA ALA A 38 -1.83 10.02 -0.91
C ALA A 38 -0.68 10.91 -0.42
N ALA A 39 -0.91 12.21 -0.23
CA ALA A 39 0.11 13.12 0.26
C ALA A 39 0.54 12.76 1.70
N ARG A 40 -0.44 12.48 2.57
CA ARG A 40 -0.17 12.06 3.96
C ARG A 40 0.44 10.67 4.03
N ALA A 41 -0.01 9.74 3.19
CA ALA A 41 0.57 8.40 3.12
C ALA A 41 2.02 8.42 2.62
N GLY A 42 2.34 9.29 1.66
CA GLY A 42 3.70 9.42 1.11
C GLY A 42 4.76 9.81 2.13
N ALA A 43 4.38 10.48 3.22
CA ALA A 43 5.31 10.81 4.30
C ALA A 43 5.75 9.59 5.14
N VAL A 44 5.02 8.46 5.05
CA VAL A 44 5.25 7.27 5.88
C VAL A 44 5.32 5.96 5.09
N ALA A 45 5.05 5.99 3.78
CA ALA A 45 5.07 4.82 2.93
C ALA A 45 6.51 4.30 2.75
N PRO A 46 6.74 2.98 2.77
CA PRO A 46 8.03 2.40 2.41
C PRO A 46 8.43 2.76 0.98
N ASP A 47 9.74 2.87 0.73
CA ASP A 47 10.27 3.11 -0.62
C ASP A 47 9.80 2.04 -1.61
N GLY A 48 9.49 2.46 -2.84
CA GLY A 48 9.05 1.57 -3.91
C GLY A 48 7.58 1.17 -3.86
N VAL A 49 6.81 1.62 -2.86
CA VAL A 49 5.35 1.44 -2.83
C VAL A 49 4.68 2.52 -3.67
N GLU A 50 3.88 2.10 -4.65
CA GLU A 50 3.04 3.03 -5.43
C GLU A 50 1.82 3.45 -4.59
N LEU A 51 1.48 4.74 -4.60
CA LEU A 51 0.30 5.25 -3.89
C LEU A 51 -0.86 5.48 -4.87
N ALA A 52 -2.03 4.95 -4.52
CA ALA A 52 -3.30 5.23 -5.18
C ALA A 52 -4.22 5.95 -4.19
N GLU A 53 -4.76 7.10 -4.59
CA GLU A 53 -5.76 7.80 -3.77
C GLU A 53 -7.16 7.28 -4.10
N GLY A 54 -7.91 6.88 -3.06
CA GLY A 54 -9.29 6.43 -3.16
C GLY A 54 -9.88 6.09 -1.80
N ASP A 55 -11.21 6.06 -1.72
CA ASP A 55 -11.96 5.81 -0.50
C ASP A 55 -12.89 4.60 -0.68
N LEU A 56 -12.73 3.57 0.16
CA LEU A 56 -13.58 2.38 0.16
C LEU A 56 -15.07 2.70 0.43
N GLY A 57 -15.37 3.87 1.02
CA GLY A 57 -16.73 4.37 1.18
C GLY A 57 -17.31 5.09 -0.05
N ARG A 58 -16.51 5.32 -1.10
CA ARG A 58 -16.90 6.00 -2.36
C ARG A 58 -16.45 5.20 -3.57
N VAL A 59 -17.34 4.35 -4.07
CA VAL A 59 -17.03 3.35 -5.11
C VAL A 59 -16.47 3.95 -6.40
N GLU A 60 -16.87 5.17 -6.74
CA GLU A 60 -16.41 5.93 -7.89
C GLU A 60 -14.91 6.32 -7.82
N THR A 61 -14.27 6.10 -6.67
CA THR A 61 -12.85 6.39 -6.44
C THR A 61 -11.98 5.12 -6.39
N LEU A 62 -12.54 3.94 -6.69
CA LEU A 62 -11.86 2.64 -6.62
C LEU A 62 -11.37 2.11 -7.97
#